data_AF-A0A9W8HF61-F1
#
_entry.id   AF-A0A9W8HF61-F1
#
_cell.length_a   1.000
_cell.length_b   1.000
_cell.length_c   1.000
_cell.angle_alpha   90.00
_cell.angle_beta   90.00
_cell.angle_gamma   90.00
#
_symmetry.space_group_name_H-M   'P 1'
#
loop_
_entity.id
_entity.type
_entity.pdbx_description
1 polymer ?
#
loop_
_entity_poly.entity_id
_entity_poly.type
_entity_poly.pdbx_seq_one_letter_code
_entity_poly.pdbx_strand_id
1 'polypeptide(L)'
;MLAVVRLCSPAAARLCSPAAVRQRAAQSGAAGARELNVLFMGSTEYARAVLAGLVQCKEQAGSGIRSIEVACQRLTRSDAGDKYDSSMRGRSRRSKGPPMGVVERLARERRLGVHFMDWECAAAWTPPAPASPGAAAAAAGFDIAVVCFSSPRLPRHFVGAFPRGVVMVHPSLLPKHRGPNAVRSALLCGDAETGVTVAEYSVESMDAGRILAQVPLKIDDTMTRETLEPQLGSLGGVLAGRVLRSLDQVRASAVEQGPNYTMSRRIEDRDLKIVWEKMTAMDIWALHRASAGLRSVHTILRNQGRIFKLMLLDLHLPAREVPPLNRLYARRPPGSFFYARKVPYFEVPCIDGSRIHVTRLLVEGRTPKTALEFVNGYMRETGLVRMLTDPVDPKERTPRFVYPPGHPREHLNREPAEAEDEDDGDHQQQGGTRPSKKGGKRGGKKGPKRGGRKSGKGGGRDPKT
;
A
#
# COMPACT_ATOMS: atom_id res chain seq x y z
N MET A 1 13.17 19.17 -32.67
CA MET A 1 12.75 20.32 -31.84
C MET A 1 12.07 19.79 -30.59
N LEU A 2 12.86 19.55 -29.54
CA LEU A 2 12.43 18.99 -28.26
C LEU A 2 13.26 19.73 -27.19
N ALA A 3 12.63 20.64 -26.47
CA ALA A 3 13.22 21.30 -25.31
C ALA A 3 12.24 21.18 -24.14
N VAL A 4 12.05 19.96 -23.66
CA VAL A 4 11.60 19.71 -22.29
C VAL A 4 12.84 19.87 -21.42
N VAL A 5 12.80 20.76 -20.45
CA VAL A 5 13.90 20.98 -19.51
C VAL A 5 14.10 19.70 -18.69
N ARG A 6 14.99 18.82 -19.15
CA ARG A 6 15.59 17.74 -18.36
C ARG A 6 16.55 18.39 -17.37
N LEU A 7 16.17 18.46 -16.10
CA LEU A 7 17.14 18.60 -15.03
C LEU A 7 17.64 17.19 -14.66
N CYS A 8 18.66 16.70 -15.36
CA CYS A 8 19.45 15.55 -14.89
C CYS A 8 20.92 15.67 -15.33
N SER A 9 21.84 15.73 -14.37
CA SER A 9 22.94 14.76 -14.31
C SER A 9 23.59 14.72 -12.89
N PRO A 10 23.91 13.54 -12.36
CA PRO A 10 24.53 13.35 -11.05
C PRO A 10 26.06 13.32 -11.16
N ALA A 11 26.70 14.47 -11.32
CA ALA A 11 28.17 14.58 -11.28
C ALA A 11 28.62 16.04 -11.06
N ALA A 12 28.28 16.63 -9.93
CA ALA A 12 28.92 17.87 -9.46
C ALA A 12 28.82 17.99 -7.93
N ALA A 13 29.03 16.87 -7.23
CA ALA A 13 29.45 16.91 -5.84
C ALA A 13 30.95 17.24 -5.82
N ARG A 14 31.30 18.53 -5.87
CA ARG A 14 32.47 19.18 -5.24
C ARG A 14 32.88 20.46 -6.00
N LEU A 15 33.08 21.52 -5.22
CA LEU A 15 33.86 22.73 -5.49
C LEU A 15 33.27 23.77 -6.46
N CYS A 16 32.50 24.71 -5.90
CA CYS A 16 32.60 26.11 -6.30
C CYS A 16 32.35 27.02 -5.08
N SER A 17 33.31 27.90 -4.82
CA SER A 17 33.40 28.82 -3.68
C SER A 17 32.21 29.81 -3.61
N PRO A 18 31.76 30.23 -2.41
CA PRO A 18 30.62 31.13 -2.21
C PRO A 18 30.75 32.53 -2.85
N ALA A 19 31.94 32.91 -3.36
CA ALA A 19 32.21 34.25 -3.86
C ALA A 19 31.73 34.50 -5.31
N ALA A 20 31.73 33.49 -6.19
CA ALA A 20 31.51 33.69 -7.62
C ALA A 20 30.02 33.77 -8.04
N VAL A 21 29.10 33.33 -7.19
CA VAL A 21 27.64 33.39 -7.45
C VAL A 21 27.06 34.78 -7.12
N ARG A 22 27.81 35.64 -6.41
CA ARG A 22 27.31 36.96 -5.97
C ARG A 22 27.30 38.04 -7.05
N GLN A 23 28.00 37.88 -8.18
CA GLN A 23 28.15 38.98 -9.15
C GLN A 23 27.25 38.91 -10.40
N ARG A 24 26.56 37.79 -10.66
CA ARG A 24 25.58 37.71 -11.79
C ARG A 24 24.11 37.80 -11.36
N ALA A 25 23.81 37.81 -10.07
CA ALA A 25 22.46 38.00 -9.55
C ALA A 25 22.08 39.48 -9.31
N ALA A 26 22.99 40.43 -9.57
CA ALA A 26 22.81 41.84 -9.21
C ALA A 26 22.31 42.75 -10.35
N GLN A 27 22.00 42.23 -11.54
CA GLN A 27 21.56 43.06 -12.68
C GLN A 27 20.38 42.46 -13.47
N SER A 28 19.40 41.90 -12.75
CA SER A 28 18.02 41.87 -13.23
C SER A 28 17.13 42.21 -12.05
N GLY A 29 16.73 43.48 -11.95
CA GLY A 29 15.81 43.94 -10.93
C GLY A 29 14.53 43.11 -10.97
N ALA A 30 14.36 42.22 -9.99
CA ALA A 30 13.07 41.62 -9.71
C ALA A 30 12.16 42.73 -9.20
N ALA A 31 11.35 43.30 -10.11
CA ALA A 31 10.15 44.00 -9.71
C ALA A 31 9.42 43.10 -8.70
N GLY A 32 9.14 43.62 -7.50
CA GLY A 32 8.74 42.83 -6.33
C GLY A 32 7.60 41.87 -6.63
N ALA A 33 7.92 40.59 -6.83
CA ALA A 33 6.92 39.54 -6.97
C ALA A 33 6.16 39.44 -5.65
N ARG A 34 4.87 39.77 -5.68
CA ARG A 34 3.98 39.68 -4.52
C ARG A 34 3.96 38.24 -4.03
N GLU A 35 4.28 38.05 -2.75
CA GLU A 35 4.21 36.74 -2.11
C GLU A 35 2.77 36.20 -2.07
N LEU A 36 2.63 34.88 -2.18
CA LEU A 36 1.35 34.19 -2.31
C LEU A 36 0.78 33.73 -0.95
N ASN A 37 -0.50 33.97 -0.73
CA ASN A 37 -1.32 33.27 0.26
C ASN A 37 -1.83 31.96 -0.35
N VAL A 38 -1.38 30.82 0.16
CA VAL A 38 -1.66 29.50 -0.42
C VAL A 38 -2.70 28.75 0.40
N LEU A 39 -3.74 28.25 -0.25
CA LEU A 39 -4.62 27.22 0.32
C LEU A 39 -4.16 25.84 -0.17
N PHE A 40 -3.54 25.06 0.71
CA PHE A 40 -3.21 23.66 0.44
C PHE A 40 -4.42 22.77 0.70
N MET A 41 -4.66 21.77 -0.16
CA MET A 41 -5.82 20.92 -0.02
C MET A 41 -5.50 19.44 -0.25
N GLY A 42 -5.90 18.59 0.70
CA GLY A 42 -5.73 17.14 0.61
C GLY A 42 -5.95 16.43 1.94
N SER A 43 -6.07 15.10 1.90
CA SER A 43 -6.38 14.27 3.09
C SER A 43 -5.53 13.01 3.23
N THR A 44 -4.69 12.67 2.26
CA THR A 44 -3.95 11.40 2.20
C THR A 44 -2.54 11.50 2.78
N GLU A 45 -1.87 10.37 2.99
CA GLU A 45 -0.44 10.34 3.36
C GLU A 45 0.45 11.00 2.30
N TYR A 46 0.14 10.80 1.02
CA TYR A 46 0.79 11.53 -0.07
C TYR A 46 0.62 13.05 0.10
N ALA A 47 -0.61 13.53 0.32
CA ALA A 47 -0.87 14.96 0.54
C ALA A 47 -0.15 15.50 1.79
N ARG A 48 -0.06 14.72 2.87
CA ARG A 48 0.72 15.08 4.06
C ARG A 48 2.20 15.29 3.72
N ALA A 49 2.78 14.39 2.94
CA ALA A 49 4.18 14.51 2.50
C ALA A 49 4.40 15.71 1.56
N VAL A 50 3.46 16.00 0.66
CA VAL A 50 3.50 17.23 -0.18
C VAL A 50 3.43 18.48 0.69
N LEU A 51 2.50 18.55 1.65
CA LEU A 51 2.38 19.69 2.57
C LEU A 51 3.67 19.90 3.35
N ALA A 52 4.29 18.84 3.86
CA ALA A 52 5.55 18.94 4.59
C ALA A 52 6.67 19.57 3.74
N GLY A 53 6.83 19.12 2.50
CA GLY A 53 7.81 19.69 1.57
C GLY A 53 7.49 21.14 1.18
N LEU A 54 6.22 21.47 1.00
CA LEU A 54 5.78 22.84 0.67
C LEU A 54 6.04 23.82 1.83
N VAL A 55 5.76 23.41 3.07
CA VAL A 55 6.07 24.18 4.28
C VAL A 55 7.57 24.41 4.40
N GLN A 56 8.38 23.38 4.17
CA GLN A 56 9.84 23.54 4.16
C GLN A 56 10.32 24.53 3.08
N CYS A 57 9.70 24.53 1.90
CA CYS A 57 10.00 25.52 0.86
C CYS A 57 9.61 26.95 1.28
N LYS A 58 8.48 27.13 1.97
CA LYS A 58 8.04 28.43 2.49
C LYS A 58 9.08 29.06 3.42
N GLU A 59 9.71 28.25 4.27
CA GLU A 59 10.70 28.69 5.27
C GLU A 59 12.01 29.22 4.66
N GLN A 60 12.24 29.00 3.36
CA GLN A 60 13.42 29.50 2.66
C GLN A 60 13.29 30.98 2.30
N ALA A 61 14.39 31.72 2.38
CA ALA A 61 14.44 33.10 1.90
C ALA A 61 14.04 33.19 0.42
N GLY A 62 13.16 34.14 0.09
CA GLY A 62 12.65 34.32 -1.28
C GLY A 62 11.84 33.12 -1.77
N SER A 63 11.08 32.46 -0.89
CA SER A 63 10.17 31.37 -1.28
C SER A 63 9.03 31.82 -2.19
N GLY A 64 8.66 33.11 -2.13
CA GLY A 64 7.47 33.64 -2.80
C GLY A 64 6.15 33.23 -2.14
N ILE A 65 6.20 32.60 -0.96
CA ILE A 65 5.02 32.12 -0.21
C ILE A 65 4.91 32.87 1.11
N ARG A 66 3.86 33.68 1.27
CA ARG A 66 3.58 34.44 2.48
C ARG A 66 3.00 33.53 3.56
N SER A 67 1.94 32.80 3.22
CA SER A 67 1.17 31.96 4.14
C SER A 67 0.75 30.64 3.47
N ILE A 68 0.60 29.60 4.29
CA ILE A 68 -0.01 28.33 3.90
C ILE A 68 -1.07 28.02 4.94
N GLU A 69 -2.30 27.83 4.48
CA GLU A 69 -3.39 27.25 5.27
C GLU A 69 -3.92 26.02 4.58
N VAL A 70 -4.62 25.16 5.31
CA VAL A 70 -4.96 23.82 4.86
C VAL A 70 -6.47 23.64 4.85
N ALA A 71 -7.02 23.14 3.75
CA ALA A 71 -8.37 22.58 3.70
C ALA A 71 -8.30 21.04 3.63
N CYS A 72 -8.96 20.35 4.55
CA CYS A 72 -9.01 18.88 4.56
C CYS A 72 -10.37 18.36 5.00
N GLN A 73 -10.64 17.08 4.69
CA GLN A 73 -11.87 16.43 5.13
C GLN A 73 -11.84 16.19 6.63
N ARG A 74 -12.93 16.52 7.32
CA ARG A 74 -13.12 16.18 8.73
C ARG A 74 -13.39 14.69 8.84
N LEU A 75 -12.55 13.97 9.60
CA LEU A 75 -12.79 12.54 9.81
C LEU A 75 -13.93 12.33 10.81
N THR A 76 -14.87 11.47 10.43
CA THR A 76 -15.85 10.90 11.36
C THR A 76 -15.31 9.60 11.96
N ARG A 77 -15.92 9.12 13.04
CA ARG A 77 -15.54 7.81 13.63
C ARG A 77 -15.76 6.64 12.65
N SER A 78 -16.68 6.77 11.70
CA SER A 78 -16.88 5.82 10.59
C SER A 78 -15.76 5.86 9.55
N ASP A 79 -15.12 7.01 9.31
CA ASP A 79 -14.06 7.15 8.29
C ASP A 79 -12.71 6.58 8.73
N ALA A 80 -12.46 6.49 10.04
CA ALA A 80 -11.18 6.10 10.62
C ALA A 80 -10.76 4.63 10.37
N GLY A 81 -11.67 3.79 9.84
CA GLY A 81 -11.40 2.38 9.54
C GLY A 81 -10.98 2.09 8.09
N ASP A 82 -11.44 2.90 7.12
CA ASP A 82 -11.47 2.48 5.72
C ASP A 82 -10.84 3.45 4.71
N LYS A 83 -10.74 4.76 4.97
CA LYS A 83 -10.42 5.71 3.88
C LYS A 83 -9.05 6.40 3.97
N TYR A 84 -8.49 6.67 5.15
CA TYR A 84 -7.37 7.64 5.24
C TYR A 84 -6.22 7.33 6.21
N ASP A 85 -6.30 6.32 7.07
CA ASP A 85 -5.19 5.94 7.97
C ASP A 85 -5.25 4.45 8.33
N SER A 86 -4.40 3.62 7.70
CA SER A 86 -4.32 2.19 8.00
C SER A 86 -3.71 1.90 9.37
N SER A 87 -2.93 2.84 9.92
CA SER A 87 -2.32 2.72 11.26
C SER A 87 -3.35 2.86 12.39
N MET A 88 -4.57 3.34 12.08
CA MET A 88 -5.69 3.40 13.02
C MET A 88 -6.52 2.11 13.11
N ARG A 89 -6.30 1.10 12.23
CA ARG A 89 -6.96 -0.21 12.35
C ARG A 89 -6.57 -0.86 13.68
N GLY A 90 -7.48 -0.81 14.65
CA GLY A 90 -7.32 -1.38 15.99
C GLY A 90 -6.94 -0.40 17.12
N ARG A 91 -6.51 0.84 16.83
CA ARG A 91 -6.18 1.86 17.87
C ARG A 91 -7.38 2.71 18.31
N SER A 92 -8.45 2.73 17.51
CA SER A 92 -9.66 3.56 17.69
C SER A 92 -10.36 3.43 19.05
N ARG A 93 -10.13 2.36 19.82
CA ARG A 93 -10.81 2.15 21.10
C ARG A 93 -10.29 2.96 22.30
N ARG A 94 -9.17 3.71 22.18
CA ARG A 94 -8.53 4.37 23.35
C ARG A 94 -8.47 5.91 23.35
N SER A 95 -8.67 6.62 22.25
CA SER A 95 -8.67 8.10 22.25
C SER A 95 -10.07 8.67 22.47
N LYS A 96 -10.25 9.54 23.48
CA LYS A 96 -11.55 10.18 23.78
C LYS A 96 -11.97 11.28 22.77
N GLY A 97 -11.06 11.75 21.91
CA GLY A 97 -11.35 12.78 20.89
C GLY A 97 -11.82 12.23 19.54
N PRO A 98 -12.33 13.11 18.63
CA PRO A 98 -12.61 12.71 17.25
C PRO A 98 -11.30 12.27 16.54
N PRO A 99 -11.38 11.31 15.60
CA PRO A 99 -10.21 10.91 14.82
C PRO A 99 -9.67 12.10 14.03
N MET A 100 -8.35 12.22 13.96
CA MET A 100 -7.67 13.33 13.29
C MET A 100 -6.95 12.83 12.05
N GLY A 101 -7.21 13.48 10.92
CA GLY A 101 -6.57 13.18 9.65
C GLY A 101 -5.07 13.47 9.66
N VAL A 102 -4.34 12.81 8.79
CA VAL A 102 -2.87 12.88 8.73
C VAL A 102 -2.37 14.27 8.30
N VAL A 103 -3.11 14.93 7.40
CA VAL A 103 -2.88 16.31 6.98
C VAL A 103 -3.25 17.31 8.07
N GLU A 104 -4.42 17.14 8.71
CA GLU A 104 -4.85 17.99 9.84
C GLU A 104 -3.82 17.97 10.98
N ARG A 105 -3.32 16.78 11.32
CA ARG A 105 -2.30 16.59 12.36
C ARG A 105 -1.04 17.39 12.06
N LEU A 106 -0.49 17.23 10.85
CA LEU A 106 0.69 17.97 10.42
C LEU A 106 0.45 19.49 10.42
N ALA A 107 -0.71 19.93 9.95
CA ALA A 107 -1.06 21.34 9.92
C ALA A 107 -1.07 21.95 11.33
N ARG A 108 -1.68 21.27 12.31
CA ARG A 108 -1.67 21.71 13.72
C ARG A 108 -0.26 21.70 14.32
N GLU A 109 0.53 20.66 14.07
CA GLU A 109 1.94 20.58 14.52
C GLU A 109 2.78 21.74 13.97
N ARG A 110 2.50 22.18 12.75
CA ARG A 110 3.16 23.32 12.09
C ARG A 110 2.45 24.66 12.32
N ARG A 111 1.42 24.69 13.18
CA ARG A 111 0.62 25.89 13.52
C ARG A 111 0.03 26.59 12.29
N LEU A 112 -0.39 25.82 11.29
CA LEU A 112 -1.09 26.31 10.10
C LEU A 112 -2.59 26.45 10.39
N GLY A 113 -3.25 27.40 9.73
CA GLY A 113 -4.71 27.48 9.71
C GLY A 113 -5.31 26.20 9.10
N VAL A 114 -6.34 25.66 9.74
CA VAL A 114 -7.05 24.45 9.27
C VAL A 114 -8.51 24.77 9.02
N HIS A 115 -8.94 24.45 7.81
CA HIS A 115 -10.30 24.58 7.32
C HIS A 115 -10.85 23.21 7.00
N PHE A 116 -12.13 23.00 7.27
CA PHE A 116 -12.80 21.74 6.95
C PHE A 116 -13.69 21.92 5.74
N MET A 117 -13.55 20.99 4.79
CA MET A 117 -14.38 20.90 3.60
C MET A 117 -14.81 19.46 3.44
N ASP A 118 -16.13 19.23 3.39
CA ASP A 118 -16.63 17.97 2.89
C ASP A 118 -16.49 17.99 1.37
N TRP A 119 -15.74 17.02 0.82
CA TRP A 119 -15.50 16.96 -0.61
C TRP A 119 -16.78 16.71 -1.39
N GLU A 120 -17.79 16.05 -0.80
CA GLU A 120 -19.10 15.86 -1.42
C GLU A 120 -19.89 17.18 -1.52
N CYS A 121 -19.53 18.17 -0.71
CA CYS A 121 -20.13 19.51 -0.70
C CYS A 121 -19.25 20.57 -1.40
N ALA A 122 -18.24 20.17 -2.19
CA ALA A 122 -17.35 21.10 -2.89
C ALA A 122 -18.13 22.12 -3.76
N ALA A 123 -19.31 21.76 -4.26
CA ALA A 123 -20.19 22.62 -5.05
C ALA A 123 -20.81 23.80 -4.26
N ALA A 124 -20.90 23.71 -2.94
CA ALA A 124 -21.48 24.73 -2.08
C ALA A 124 -20.45 25.37 -1.13
N TRP A 125 -19.17 24.96 -1.25
CA TRP A 125 -18.12 25.42 -0.36
C TRP A 125 -17.37 26.61 -0.95
N THR A 126 -17.30 27.69 -0.19
CA THR A 126 -16.54 28.88 -0.52
C THR A 126 -15.27 28.93 0.31
N PRO A 127 -14.09 29.21 -0.29
CA PRO A 127 -12.86 29.39 0.46
C PRO A 127 -13.02 30.43 1.56
N PRO A 128 -12.66 30.12 2.81
CA PRO A 128 -12.72 31.07 3.91
C PRO A 128 -11.68 32.18 3.72
N ALA A 129 -11.81 33.26 4.49
CA ALA A 129 -10.73 34.22 4.62
C ALA A 129 -9.52 33.58 5.33
N PRO A 130 -8.27 33.92 4.93
CA PRO A 130 -7.07 33.48 5.64
C PRO A 130 -7.11 33.87 7.12
N ALA A 131 -6.88 32.91 8.01
CA ALA A 131 -6.93 33.11 9.46
C ALA A 131 -5.58 33.59 10.05
N SER A 132 -4.48 33.45 9.32
CA SER A 132 -3.14 33.74 9.83
C SER A 132 -2.90 35.26 9.95
N PRO A 133 -2.31 35.78 11.05
CA PRO A 133 -2.15 37.23 11.28
C PRO A 133 -1.41 37.97 10.15
N GLY A 134 -0.42 37.34 9.50
CA GLY A 134 0.30 37.92 8.36
C GLY A 134 -0.46 37.86 7.02
N ALA A 135 -1.50 37.04 6.93
CA ALA A 135 -2.39 36.96 5.77
C ALA A 135 -3.62 37.87 5.94
N ALA A 136 -4.19 37.91 7.15
CA ALA A 136 -5.38 38.70 7.50
C ALA A 136 -5.17 40.23 7.42
N ALA A 137 -3.93 40.71 7.56
CA ALA A 137 -3.60 42.13 7.40
C ALA A 137 -3.72 42.63 5.94
N ALA A 138 -3.73 41.72 4.95
CA ALA A 138 -4.13 42.03 3.59
C ALA A 138 -5.59 41.61 3.43
N ALA A 139 -6.49 42.53 3.08
CA ALA A 139 -7.91 42.27 2.85
C ALA A 139 -8.23 41.34 1.64
N ALA A 140 -7.32 40.44 1.29
CA ALA A 140 -7.36 39.57 0.14
C ALA A 140 -7.42 38.11 0.59
N GLY A 141 -8.28 37.33 -0.04
CA GLY A 141 -8.37 35.88 0.16
C GLY A 141 -7.09 35.13 -0.24
N PHE A 142 -7.22 33.83 -0.48
CA PHE A 142 -6.11 33.04 -1.00
C PHE A 142 -5.80 33.40 -2.46
N ASP A 143 -4.51 33.55 -2.79
CA ASP A 143 -4.08 33.87 -4.15
C ASP A 143 -4.14 32.63 -5.06
N ILE A 144 -3.78 31.45 -4.52
CA ILE A 144 -3.66 30.18 -5.25
C ILE A 144 -4.06 29.01 -4.35
N ALA A 145 -4.63 27.96 -4.95
CA ALA A 145 -4.78 26.66 -4.29
C ALA A 145 -3.79 25.63 -4.82
N VAL A 146 -3.25 24.81 -3.93
CA VAL A 146 -2.42 23.64 -4.23
C VAL A 146 -3.20 22.39 -3.85
N VAL A 147 -3.52 21.54 -4.82
CA VAL A 147 -4.42 20.39 -4.62
C VAL A 147 -3.70 19.04 -4.77
N CYS A 148 -3.98 18.15 -3.84
CA CYS A 148 -3.48 16.77 -3.79
C CYS A 148 -4.65 15.82 -3.46
N PHE A 149 -5.62 15.70 -4.38
CA PHE A 149 -6.90 15.06 -4.09
C PHE A 149 -7.04 13.61 -4.58
N SER A 150 -7.93 12.90 -3.89
CA SER A 150 -8.55 11.63 -4.30
C SER A 150 -10.09 11.75 -4.34
N SER A 151 -10.62 12.96 -4.50
CA SER A 151 -12.01 13.36 -4.21
C SER A 151 -12.66 14.04 -5.44
N PRO A 152 -14.00 14.29 -5.45
CA PRO A 152 -14.70 14.72 -6.66
C PRO A 152 -14.21 16.08 -7.19
N ARG A 153 -14.51 16.29 -8.47
CA ARG A 153 -14.09 17.45 -9.28
C ARG A 153 -14.48 18.78 -8.63
N LEU A 154 -13.55 19.73 -8.62
CA LEU A 154 -13.80 21.09 -8.15
C LEU A 154 -14.64 21.86 -9.18
N PRO A 155 -15.67 22.59 -8.74
CA PRO A 155 -16.53 23.37 -9.63
C PRO A 155 -15.83 24.64 -10.15
N ARG A 156 -16.33 25.21 -11.25
CA ARG A 156 -15.75 26.42 -11.87
C ARG A 156 -15.68 27.61 -10.90
N HIS A 157 -16.72 27.85 -10.11
CA HIS A 157 -16.73 28.97 -9.16
C HIS A 157 -15.66 28.83 -8.07
N PHE A 158 -15.36 27.60 -7.65
CA PHE A 158 -14.30 27.32 -6.69
C PHE A 158 -12.93 27.68 -7.29
N VAL A 159 -12.65 27.23 -8.52
CA VAL A 159 -11.38 27.54 -9.20
C VAL A 159 -11.25 29.06 -9.43
N GLY A 160 -12.36 29.73 -9.76
CA GLY A 160 -12.41 31.19 -9.96
C GLY A 160 -12.21 32.02 -8.69
N ALA A 161 -12.31 31.42 -7.49
CA ALA A 161 -12.06 32.12 -6.23
C ALA A 161 -10.58 32.41 -5.98
N PHE A 162 -9.67 31.78 -6.74
CA PHE A 162 -8.23 31.97 -6.61
C PHE A 162 -7.71 32.80 -7.79
N PRO A 163 -7.27 34.05 -7.60
CA PRO A 163 -6.81 34.94 -8.68
C PRO A 163 -5.66 34.37 -9.51
N ARG A 164 -4.81 33.54 -8.90
CA ARG A 164 -3.70 32.85 -9.56
C ARG A 164 -4.06 31.40 -9.92
N GLY A 165 -5.33 31.02 -9.84
CA GLY A 165 -5.87 29.72 -10.23
C GLY A 165 -5.57 28.61 -9.22
N VAL A 166 -5.63 27.37 -9.71
CA VAL A 166 -5.39 26.16 -8.91
C VAL A 166 -4.32 25.33 -9.60
N VAL A 167 -3.35 24.86 -8.83
CA VAL A 167 -2.32 23.91 -9.28
C VAL A 167 -2.46 22.59 -8.55
N MET A 168 -2.19 21.51 -9.26
CA MET A 168 -2.27 20.14 -8.74
C MET A 168 -0.89 19.53 -8.66
N VAL A 169 -0.65 18.72 -7.63
CA VAL A 169 0.57 17.91 -7.47
C VAL A 169 0.21 16.42 -7.65
N HIS A 170 0.39 15.89 -8.85
CA HIS A 170 -0.02 14.54 -9.23
C HIS A 170 1.15 13.54 -9.16
N PRO A 171 0.99 12.37 -8.51
CA PRO A 171 2.07 11.40 -8.30
C PRO A 171 2.29 10.47 -9.51
N SER A 172 2.37 11.05 -10.69
CA SER A 172 2.84 10.36 -11.90
C SER A 172 3.53 11.35 -12.83
N LEU A 173 4.17 10.82 -13.87
CA LEU A 173 4.57 11.57 -15.04
C LEU A 173 3.39 11.67 -16.01
N LEU A 174 2.52 12.67 -15.82
CA LEU A 174 1.41 12.96 -16.73
C LEU A 174 1.93 13.09 -18.18
N PRO A 175 1.20 12.57 -19.19
CA PRO A 175 -0.20 12.15 -19.14
C PRO A 175 -0.43 10.68 -18.68
N LYS A 176 0.58 9.97 -18.16
CA LYS A 176 0.38 8.62 -17.62
C LYS A 176 -0.38 8.63 -16.30
N HIS A 177 -1.25 7.63 -16.13
CA HIS A 177 -1.95 7.30 -14.90
C HIS A 177 -2.80 8.44 -14.31
N ARG A 178 -3.48 9.22 -15.15
CA ARG A 178 -4.46 10.23 -14.70
C ARG A 178 -5.47 9.62 -13.72
N GLY A 179 -5.84 10.35 -12.69
CA GLY A 179 -6.83 9.96 -11.71
C GLY A 179 -6.26 9.51 -10.36
N PRO A 180 -7.13 9.07 -9.45
CA PRO A 180 -6.84 9.04 -8.02
C PRO A 180 -5.90 7.92 -7.57
N ASN A 181 -5.55 6.96 -8.42
CA ASN A 181 -4.78 5.76 -8.05
C ASN A 181 -3.45 5.65 -8.81
N ALA A 182 -2.82 6.78 -9.13
CA ALA A 182 -1.68 6.81 -10.03
C ALA A 182 -0.47 5.98 -9.54
N VAL A 183 -0.08 6.12 -8.27
CA VAL A 183 1.02 5.34 -7.67
C VAL A 183 0.76 3.83 -7.75
N ARG A 184 -0.48 3.43 -7.44
CA ARG A 184 -0.90 2.04 -7.49
C ARG A 184 -0.85 1.51 -8.92
N SER A 185 -1.29 2.31 -9.88
CA SER A 185 -1.30 1.94 -11.30
C SER A 185 0.11 1.79 -11.87
N ALA A 186 1.05 2.66 -11.47
CA ALA A 186 2.46 2.51 -11.83
C ALA A 186 3.04 1.17 -11.34
N LEU A 187 2.74 0.81 -10.08
CA LEU A 187 3.17 -0.47 -9.50
C LEU A 187 2.49 -1.69 -10.18
N LEU A 188 1.20 -1.59 -10.49
CA LEU A 188 0.45 -2.65 -11.17
C LEU A 188 0.92 -2.90 -12.60
N CYS A 189 1.23 -1.83 -13.33
CA CYS A 189 1.73 -1.92 -14.70
C CYS A 189 3.20 -2.35 -14.77
N GLY A 190 3.90 -2.46 -13.63
CA GLY A 190 5.32 -2.78 -13.59
C GLY A 190 6.18 -1.68 -14.19
N ASP A 191 5.77 -0.41 -14.06
CA ASP A 191 6.56 0.71 -14.56
C ASP A 191 7.95 0.75 -13.89
N ALA A 192 9.01 0.90 -14.70
CA ALA A 192 10.37 1.06 -14.16
C ALA A 192 10.62 2.46 -13.56
N GLU A 193 9.79 3.43 -13.94
CA GLU A 193 9.90 4.82 -13.51
C GLU A 193 8.50 5.44 -13.38
N THR A 194 8.32 6.25 -12.34
CA THR A 194 7.18 7.15 -12.16
C THR A 194 7.73 8.55 -11.88
N GLY A 195 6.95 9.43 -11.24
CA GLY A 195 7.43 10.74 -10.86
C GLY A 195 6.33 11.61 -10.30
N VAL A 196 6.61 12.90 -10.21
CA VAL A 196 5.62 13.89 -9.81
C VAL A 196 5.45 14.91 -10.92
N THR A 197 4.21 15.28 -11.18
CA THR A 197 3.84 16.39 -12.04
C THR A 197 3.20 17.48 -11.21
N VAL A 198 3.65 18.72 -11.37
CA VAL A 198 2.87 19.90 -11.00
C VAL A 198 2.22 20.45 -12.27
N ALA A 199 0.91 20.55 -12.27
CA ALA A 199 0.11 20.97 -13.42
C ALA A 199 -0.95 22.00 -13.01
N GLU A 200 -1.47 22.75 -13.99
CA GLU A 200 -2.69 23.52 -13.79
C GLU A 200 -3.88 22.58 -13.55
N TYR A 201 -4.87 23.04 -12.79
CA TYR A 201 -6.11 22.30 -12.62
C TYR A 201 -7.02 22.48 -13.84
N SER A 202 -7.55 21.37 -14.38
CA SER A 202 -8.58 21.41 -15.42
C SER A 202 -9.95 21.07 -14.83
N VAL A 203 -10.93 21.96 -15.04
CA VAL A 203 -12.33 21.72 -14.64
C VAL A 203 -13.04 20.80 -15.62
N GLU A 204 -12.51 20.62 -16.83
CA GLU A 204 -13.19 19.88 -17.92
C GLU A 204 -12.75 18.43 -18.00
N SER A 205 -11.51 18.13 -17.65
CA SER A 205 -10.99 16.77 -17.68
C SER A 205 -10.06 16.51 -16.50
N MET A 206 -10.19 15.31 -15.93
CA MET A 206 -9.43 14.89 -14.76
C MET A 206 -7.94 14.86 -15.10
N ASP A 207 -7.15 15.59 -14.31
CA ASP A 207 -5.68 15.60 -14.36
C ASP A 207 -5.10 15.93 -15.75
N ALA A 208 -5.84 16.75 -16.51
CA ALA A 208 -5.54 17.09 -17.90
C ALA A 208 -5.02 18.51 -18.11
N GLY A 209 -4.80 19.30 -17.06
CA GLY A 209 -4.29 20.66 -17.21
C GLY A 209 -2.83 20.68 -17.67
N ARG A 210 -2.38 21.85 -18.14
CA ARG A 210 -1.03 22.03 -18.67
C ARG A 210 0.02 21.69 -17.62
N ILE A 211 1.04 20.96 -18.04
CA ILE A 211 2.17 20.54 -17.22
C ILE A 211 3.06 21.76 -16.98
N LEU A 212 3.24 22.13 -15.70
CA LEU A 212 4.12 23.23 -15.29
C LEU A 212 5.54 22.73 -15.02
N ALA A 213 5.66 21.58 -14.37
CA ALA A 213 6.95 20.93 -14.12
C ALA A 213 6.77 19.45 -13.82
N GLN A 214 7.82 18.66 -14.10
CA GLN A 214 7.87 17.23 -13.78
C GLN A 214 9.23 16.84 -13.22
N VAL A 215 9.23 15.79 -12.41
CA VAL A 215 10.46 15.17 -11.93
C VAL A 215 10.28 13.65 -11.85
N PRO A 216 11.17 12.86 -12.48
CA PRO A 216 11.08 11.41 -12.46
C PRO A 216 11.61 10.81 -11.15
N LEU A 217 11.15 9.60 -10.85
CA LEU A 217 11.62 8.74 -9.77
C LEU A 217 11.62 7.29 -10.24
N LYS A 218 12.79 6.65 -10.23
CA LYS A 218 12.92 5.22 -10.53
C LYS A 218 12.19 4.39 -9.48
N ILE A 219 11.44 3.38 -9.93
CA ILE A 219 10.81 2.39 -9.06
C ILE A 219 11.78 1.22 -8.91
N ASP A 220 12.22 0.93 -7.70
CA ASP A 220 13.02 -0.28 -7.44
C ASP A 220 12.13 -1.53 -7.29
N ASP A 221 12.72 -2.72 -7.38
CA ASP A 221 11.96 -3.98 -7.38
C ASP A 221 11.29 -4.31 -6.04
N THR A 222 11.65 -3.60 -4.97
CA THR A 222 11.18 -3.81 -3.60
C THR A 222 10.15 -2.76 -3.14
N MET A 223 10.07 -1.63 -3.84
CA MET A 223 9.23 -0.49 -3.47
C MET A 223 7.76 -0.87 -3.46
N THR A 224 7.12 -0.73 -2.33
CA THR A 224 5.66 -0.84 -2.22
C THR A 224 5.02 0.54 -2.28
N ARG A 225 3.69 0.58 -2.43
CA ARG A 225 2.89 1.81 -2.32
C ARG A 225 3.24 2.60 -1.05
N GLU A 226 3.38 1.93 0.09
CA GLU A 226 3.68 2.56 1.39
C GLU A 226 5.04 3.26 1.40
N THR A 227 6.02 2.71 0.68
CA THR A 227 7.36 3.33 0.56
C THR A 227 7.44 4.39 -0.53
N LEU A 228 6.67 4.23 -1.61
CA LEU A 228 6.73 5.09 -2.79
C LEU A 228 5.92 6.39 -2.63
N GLU A 229 4.73 6.32 -2.01
CA GLU A 229 3.88 7.50 -1.78
C GLU A 229 4.59 8.62 -0.99
N PRO A 230 5.28 8.36 0.15
CA PRO A 230 5.97 9.41 0.90
C PRO A 230 7.15 10.03 0.13
N GLN A 231 7.87 9.23 -0.66
CA GLN A 231 8.98 9.73 -1.49
C GLN A 231 8.46 10.67 -2.58
N LEU A 232 7.42 10.25 -3.31
CA LEU A 232 6.75 11.09 -4.30
C LEU A 232 6.14 12.34 -3.66
N GLY A 233 5.51 12.22 -2.49
CA GLY A 233 4.93 13.39 -1.82
C GLY A 233 5.99 14.41 -1.42
N SER A 234 7.12 13.95 -0.85
CA SER A 234 8.22 14.84 -0.49
C SER A 234 8.79 15.57 -1.72
N LEU A 235 9.01 14.83 -2.81
CA LEU A 235 9.47 15.37 -4.08
C LEU A 235 8.46 16.37 -4.68
N GLY A 236 7.17 16.07 -4.56
CA GLY A 236 6.07 16.92 -5.01
C GLY A 236 5.93 18.21 -4.24
N GLY A 237 6.11 18.19 -2.93
CA GLY A 237 6.11 19.41 -2.10
C GLY A 237 7.22 20.36 -2.49
N VAL A 238 8.44 19.82 -2.71
CA VAL A 238 9.59 20.60 -3.18
C VAL A 238 9.35 21.16 -4.59
N LEU A 239 8.82 20.35 -5.50
CA LEU A 239 8.51 20.77 -6.86
C LEU A 239 7.44 21.86 -6.88
N ALA A 240 6.38 21.72 -6.09
CA ALA A 240 5.32 22.71 -5.95
C ALA A 240 5.87 24.04 -5.42
N GLY A 241 6.71 24.02 -4.37
CA GLY A 241 7.35 25.23 -3.86
C GLY A 241 8.22 25.95 -4.89
N ARG A 242 8.93 25.21 -5.76
CA ARG A 242 9.69 25.79 -6.88
C ARG A 242 8.76 26.41 -7.92
N VAL A 243 7.69 25.71 -8.31
CA VAL A 243 6.70 26.21 -9.26
C VAL A 243 6.04 27.50 -8.75
N LEU A 244 5.63 27.55 -7.49
CA LEU A 244 5.00 28.74 -6.91
C LEU A 244 5.94 29.96 -6.89
N ARG A 245 7.23 29.75 -6.61
CA ARG A 245 8.24 30.83 -6.59
C ARG A 245 8.43 31.50 -7.95
N SER A 246 8.29 30.75 -9.04
CA SER A 246 8.50 31.22 -10.41
C SER A 246 7.26 31.02 -11.28
N LEU A 247 6.06 31.18 -10.70
CA LEU A 247 4.79 30.74 -11.30
C LEU A 247 4.55 31.31 -12.70
N ASP A 248 4.78 32.61 -12.90
CA ASP A 248 4.55 33.26 -14.19
C ASP A 248 5.51 32.75 -15.27
N GLN A 249 6.78 32.53 -14.89
CA GLN A 249 7.78 31.99 -15.80
C GLN A 249 7.44 30.55 -16.22
N VAL A 250 7.08 29.68 -15.27
CA VAL A 250 6.77 28.27 -15.60
C VAL A 250 5.46 28.14 -16.36
N ARG A 251 4.49 29.04 -16.14
CA ARG A 251 3.25 29.13 -16.93
C ARG A 251 3.50 29.52 -18.38
N ALA A 252 4.43 30.44 -18.62
CA ALA A 252 4.79 30.85 -19.97
C ALA A 252 5.35 29.67 -20.81
N SER A 253 5.95 28.68 -20.15
CA SER A 253 6.48 27.46 -20.77
C SER A 253 5.64 26.20 -20.50
N ALA A 254 4.40 26.33 -20.04
CA ALA A 254 3.56 25.20 -19.68
C ALA A 254 3.20 24.35 -20.91
N VAL A 255 3.23 23.03 -20.76
CA VAL A 255 3.05 22.09 -21.87
C VAL A 255 1.64 21.48 -21.85
N GLU A 256 0.92 21.58 -22.96
CA GLU A 256 -0.35 20.88 -23.14
C GLU A 256 -0.16 19.37 -23.15
N GLN A 257 -1.06 18.66 -22.49
CA GLN A 257 -1.04 17.20 -22.52
C GLN A 257 -1.61 16.69 -23.85
N GLY A 258 -0.88 15.83 -24.55
CA GLY A 258 -1.35 15.20 -25.79
C GLY A 258 -2.51 14.20 -25.57
N PRO A 259 -3.10 13.69 -26.67
CA PRO A 259 -4.22 12.74 -26.60
C PRO A 259 -3.84 11.35 -26.06
N ASN A 260 -2.54 11.02 -26.05
CA ASN A 260 -2.02 9.74 -25.58
C ASN A 260 -1.86 9.75 -24.05
N TYR A 261 -2.97 9.58 -23.32
CA TYR A 261 -2.99 9.47 -21.87
C TYR A 261 -3.43 8.07 -21.40
N THR A 262 -3.07 7.71 -20.17
CA THR A 262 -3.60 6.50 -19.51
C THR A 262 -4.34 6.89 -18.23
N MET A 263 -5.39 6.14 -17.90
CA MET A 263 -6.13 6.33 -16.65
C MET A 263 -5.64 5.36 -15.58
N SER A 264 -5.55 5.85 -14.35
CA SER A 264 -5.30 5.04 -13.18
C SER A 264 -6.48 4.11 -12.90
N ARG A 265 -6.17 2.88 -12.48
CA ARG A 265 -7.17 1.86 -12.16
C ARG A 265 -7.42 1.84 -10.65
N ARG A 266 -8.70 1.80 -10.27
CA ARG A 266 -9.09 1.49 -8.89
C ARG A 266 -8.94 -0.02 -8.65
N ILE A 267 -8.28 -0.39 -7.56
CA ILE A 267 -8.20 -1.80 -7.11
C ILE A 267 -9.28 -2.03 -6.07
N GLU A 268 -10.15 -2.99 -6.35
CA GLU A 268 -11.20 -3.46 -5.46
C GLU A 268 -10.78 -4.76 -4.76
N ASP A 269 -11.53 -5.17 -3.73
CA ASP A 269 -11.23 -6.39 -2.97
C ASP A 269 -11.21 -7.63 -3.86
N ARG A 270 -12.08 -7.68 -4.88
CA ARG A 270 -12.10 -8.77 -5.87
C ARG A 270 -10.80 -8.87 -6.67
N ASP A 271 -10.11 -7.75 -6.90
CA ASP A 271 -8.86 -7.72 -7.66
C ASP A 271 -7.69 -8.26 -6.84
N LEU A 272 -7.82 -8.33 -5.51
CA LEU A 272 -6.81 -8.89 -4.60
C LEU A 272 -6.91 -10.42 -4.48
N LYS A 273 -7.85 -11.06 -5.18
CA LYS A 273 -7.94 -12.52 -5.28
C LYS A 273 -6.85 -13.04 -6.19
N ILE A 274 -6.00 -13.93 -5.67
CA ILE A 274 -5.02 -14.63 -6.49
C ILE A 274 -5.76 -15.63 -7.36
N VAL A 275 -5.62 -15.47 -8.67
CA VAL A 275 -6.17 -16.37 -9.69
C VAL A 275 -5.03 -17.28 -10.18
N TRP A 276 -4.80 -18.39 -9.49
CA TRP A 276 -3.67 -19.29 -9.76
C TRP A 276 -3.66 -19.84 -11.20
N GLU A 277 -4.82 -19.94 -11.83
CA GLU A 277 -5.00 -20.38 -13.22
C GLU A 277 -4.49 -19.36 -14.24
N LYS A 278 -4.23 -18.10 -13.84
CA LYS A 278 -3.95 -17.00 -14.77
C LYS A 278 -2.78 -16.12 -14.37
N MET A 279 -2.40 -16.10 -13.10
CA MET A 279 -1.43 -15.14 -12.58
C MET A 279 -0.03 -15.72 -12.49
N THR A 280 0.92 -14.95 -12.99
CA THR A 280 2.36 -15.15 -12.78
C THR A 280 2.78 -14.64 -11.40
N ALA A 281 3.99 -14.97 -10.96
CA ALA A 281 4.54 -14.41 -9.73
C ALA A 281 4.67 -12.88 -9.82
N MET A 282 4.98 -12.33 -10.99
CA MET A 282 5.03 -10.88 -11.20
C MET A 282 3.67 -10.23 -11.04
N ASP A 283 2.59 -10.84 -11.54
CA ASP A 283 1.24 -10.29 -11.37
C ASP A 283 0.83 -10.23 -9.89
N ILE A 284 1.10 -11.31 -9.16
CA ILE A 284 0.81 -11.40 -7.71
C ILE A 284 1.68 -10.41 -6.95
N TRP A 285 2.96 -10.28 -7.31
CA TRP A 285 3.89 -9.33 -6.72
C TRP A 285 3.47 -7.87 -6.95
N ALA A 286 3.06 -7.52 -8.17
CA ALA A 286 2.58 -6.20 -8.53
C ALA A 286 1.32 -5.83 -7.72
N LEU A 287 0.35 -6.76 -7.60
CA LEU A 287 -0.82 -6.57 -6.74
C LEU A 287 -0.42 -6.34 -5.28
N HIS A 288 0.45 -7.19 -4.73
CA HIS A 288 0.92 -7.09 -3.35
C HIS A 288 1.58 -5.74 -3.08
N ARG A 289 2.50 -5.29 -3.94
CA ARG A 289 3.18 -3.99 -3.82
C ARG A 289 2.21 -2.82 -3.95
N ALA A 290 1.26 -2.89 -4.88
CA ALA A 290 0.28 -1.83 -5.13
C ALA A 290 -0.81 -1.73 -4.05
N SER A 291 -1.04 -2.79 -3.27
CA SER A 291 -2.04 -2.84 -2.19
C SER A 291 -1.45 -2.76 -0.78
N ALA A 292 -0.12 -2.75 -0.65
CA ALA A 292 0.60 -2.67 0.62
C ALA A 292 0.04 -1.57 1.53
N GLY A 293 -0.12 -1.89 2.81
CA GLY A 293 -0.69 -1.00 3.82
C GLY A 293 -2.19 -0.81 3.79
N LEU A 294 -2.88 -1.26 2.75
CA LEU A 294 -4.33 -1.16 2.65
C LEU A 294 -4.96 -2.53 2.91
N ARG A 295 -4.62 -3.49 2.04
CA ARG A 295 -5.15 -4.86 2.06
C ARG A 295 -4.13 -5.81 1.45
N SER A 296 -4.15 -7.05 1.90
CA SER A 296 -3.32 -8.12 1.37
C SER A 296 -4.00 -8.84 0.21
N VAL A 297 -3.20 -9.36 -0.71
CA VAL A 297 -3.67 -10.38 -1.65
C VAL A 297 -4.12 -11.63 -0.88
N HIS A 298 -5.11 -12.32 -1.41
CA HIS A 298 -5.73 -13.44 -0.71
C HIS A 298 -6.09 -14.59 -1.63
N THR A 299 -6.15 -15.78 -1.05
CA THR A 299 -6.44 -17.05 -1.70
C THR A 299 -7.19 -17.98 -0.75
N ILE A 300 -7.62 -19.12 -1.25
CA ILE A 300 -8.35 -20.13 -0.49
C ILE A 300 -7.44 -21.34 -0.27
N LEU A 301 -7.37 -21.86 0.94
CA LEU A 301 -6.73 -23.14 1.24
C LEU A 301 -7.79 -24.15 1.61
N ARG A 302 -7.73 -25.32 0.98
CA ARG A 302 -8.44 -26.50 1.50
C ARG A 302 -7.46 -27.43 2.20
N ASN A 303 -7.76 -27.78 3.44
CA ASN A 303 -7.06 -28.87 4.12
C ASN A 303 -8.01 -29.65 5.05
N GLN A 304 -7.86 -30.98 5.10
CA GLN A 304 -8.63 -31.90 5.97
C GLN A 304 -10.15 -31.64 5.96
N GLY A 305 -10.74 -31.47 4.77
CA GLY A 305 -12.17 -31.21 4.61
C GLY A 305 -12.64 -29.84 5.12
N ARG A 306 -11.72 -28.89 5.30
CA ARG A 306 -12.00 -27.51 5.72
C ARG A 306 -11.44 -26.51 4.72
N ILE A 307 -12.09 -25.35 4.66
CA ILE A 307 -11.67 -24.22 3.81
C ILE A 307 -11.22 -23.07 4.71
N PHE A 308 -10.10 -22.47 4.36
CA PHE A 308 -9.53 -21.32 5.02
C PHE A 308 -9.28 -20.22 3.99
N LYS A 309 -9.78 -19.01 4.26
CA LYS A 309 -9.33 -17.84 3.52
C LYS A 309 -8.00 -17.38 4.09
N LEU A 310 -7.00 -17.27 3.22
CA LEU A 310 -5.64 -16.87 3.55
C LEU A 310 -5.36 -15.49 2.95
N MET A 311 -4.93 -14.55 3.78
CA MET A 311 -4.32 -13.31 3.34
C MET A 311 -2.81 -13.48 3.37
N LEU A 312 -2.15 -13.29 2.23
CA LEU A 312 -0.69 -13.39 2.14
C LEU A 312 -0.12 -12.00 2.46
N LEU A 313 0.52 -11.89 3.62
CA LEU A 313 0.90 -10.60 4.19
C LEU A 313 2.22 -10.12 3.61
N ASP A 314 3.23 -10.99 3.60
CA ASP A 314 4.59 -10.67 3.16
C ASP A 314 5.00 -11.64 2.06
N LEU A 315 5.20 -11.11 0.85
CA LEU A 315 5.56 -11.86 -0.34
C LEU A 315 6.93 -11.40 -0.82
N HIS A 316 7.65 -12.26 -1.54
CA HIS A 316 8.93 -11.93 -2.16
C HIS A 316 9.07 -12.69 -3.47
N LEU A 317 9.74 -12.08 -4.44
CA LEU A 317 10.22 -12.80 -5.61
C LEU A 317 11.60 -13.39 -5.31
N PRO A 318 11.82 -14.70 -5.54
CA PRO A 318 13.15 -15.26 -5.47
C PRO A 318 14.06 -14.66 -6.55
N ALA A 319 15.34 -14.51 -6.22
CA ALA A 319 16.36 -14.27 -7.22
C ALA A 319 16.38 -15.42 -8.24
N ARG A 320 16.60 -15.10 -9.51
CA ARG A 320 16.56 -16.07 -10.62
C ARG A 320 17.52 -17.25 -10.42
N GLU A 321 18.64 -17.01 -9.75
CA GLU A 321 19.72 -17.97 -9.52
C GLU A 321 19.40 -18.98 -8.41
N VAL A 322 18.46 -18.68 -7.52
CA VAL A 322 18.12 -19.57 -6.39
C VAL A 322 17.30 -20.75 -6.92
N PRO A 323 17.73 -22.02 -6.81
CA PRO A 323 16.94 -23.14 -7.31
C PRO A 323 15.62 -23.33 -6.53
N PRO A 324 14.61 -24.02 -7.09
CA PRO A 324 13.38 -24.34 -6.36
C PRO A 324 13.64 -25.17 -5.10
N LEU A 325 12.80 -24.99 -4.08
CA LEU A 325 12.92 -25.75 -2.82
C LEU A 325 12.72 -27.26 -3.03
N ASN A 326 11.99 -27.66 -4.06
CA ASN A 326 11.65 -29.05 -4.33
C ASN A 326 11.84 -29.37 -5.81
N ARG A 327 12.44 -30.53 -6.12
CA ARG A 327 12.71 -30.97 -7.50
C ARG A 327 11.45 -31.18 -8.33
N LEU A 328 10.34 -31.52 -7.68
CA LEU A 328 9.02 -31.71 -8.31
C LEU A 328 8.29 -30.39 -8.56
N TYR A 329 8.86 -29.25 -8.19
CA TYR A 329 8.29 -27.91 -8.39
C TYR A 329 7.72 -27.73 -9.81
N ALA A 330 8.52 -28.09 -10.82
CA ALA A 330 8.16 -27.90 -12.22
C ALA A 330 6.94 -28.73 -12.67
N ARG A 331 6.58 -29.80 -11.94
CA ARG A 331 5.43 -30.66 -12.25
C ARG A 331 4.20 -30.33 -11.43
N ARG A 332 4.32 -29.45 -10.42
CA ARG A 332 3.24 -29.18 -9.49
C ARG A 332 2.35 -28.04 -10.00
N PRO A 333 1.04 -28.14 -9.78
CA PRO A 333 0.11 -27.16 -10.29
C PRO A 333 0.24 -25.81 -9.56
N PRO A 334 -0.17 -24.70 -10.20
CA PRO A 334 -0.18 -23.39 -9.55
C PRO A 334 -0.99 -23.39 -8.26
N GLY A 335 -0.47 -22.66 -7.26
CA GLY A 335 -1.03 -22.63 -5.91
C GLY A 335 -0.64 -23.83 -5.02
N SER A 336 0.03 -24.86 -5.55
CA SER A 336 0.72 -25.82 -4.68
C SER A 336 1.80 -25.08 -3.89
N PHE A 337 2.32 -25.65 -2.80
CA PHE A 337 3.42 -24.99 -2.10
C PHE A 337 4.35 -25.98 -1.45
N PHE A 338 5.60 -25.55 -1.31
CA PHE A 338 6.68 -26.32 -0.70
C PHE A 338 7.24 -25.54 0.48
N TYR A 339 7.64 -26.27 1.51
CA TYR A 339 8.25 -25.70 2.69
C TYR A 339 9.44 -26.55 3.12
N ALA A 340 10.54 -25.91 3.51
CA ALA A 340 11.66 -26.55 4.16
C ALA A 340 11.94 -25.84 5.48
N ARG A 341 12.18 -26.59 6.56
CA ARG A 341 12.38 -26.01 7.91
C ARG A 341 13.51 -24.99 8.00
N LYS A 342 14.50 -25.09 7.12
CA LYS A 342 15.69 -24.21 7.07
C LYS A 342 15.40 -22.86 6.40
N VAL A 343 14.23 -22.66 5.80
CA VAL A 343 13.85 -21.39 5.15
C VAL A 343 12.64 -20.74 5.84
N PRO A 344 12.57 -19.40 5.85
CA PRO A 344 11.51 -18.66 6.53
C PRO A 344 10.23 -18.49 5.68
N TYR A 345 10.16 -19.12 4.51
CA TYR A 345 9.05 -18.97 3.56
C TYR A 345 8.54 -20.32 3.06
N PHE A 346 7.30 -20.35 2.57
CA PHE A 346 6.90 -21.38 1.61
C PHE A 346 6.99 -20.83 0.19
N GLU A 347 7.35 -21.71 -0.74
CA GLU A 347 7.51 -21.40 -2.16
C GLU A 347 6.29 -21.90 -2.93
N VAL A 348 5.70 -21.03 -3.75
CA VAL A 348 4.48 -21.31 -4.51
C VAL A 348 4.74 -21.20 -6.01
N PRO A 349 4.52 -22.26 -6.81
CA PRO A 349 4.43 -22.17 -8.26
C PRO A 349 3.26 -21.32 -8.75
N CYS A 350 3.53 -20.49 -9.75
CA CYS A 350 2.56 -19.70 -10.51
C CYS A 350 2.32 -20.31 -11.91
N ILE A 351 1.38 -19.73 -12.66
CA ILE A 351 0.88 -20.33 -13.92
C ILE A 351 1.98 -20.61 -14.96
N ASP A 352 2.95 -19.72 -15.07
CA ASP A 352 4.07 -19.78 -16.01
C ASP A 352 5.28 -20.57 -15.45
N GLY A 353 5.18 -21.09 -14.23
CA GLY A 353 6.29 -21.70 -13.51
C GLY A 353 7.22 -20.71 -12.83
N SER A 354 6.90 -19.41 -12.83
CA SER A 354 7.55 -18.45 -11.93
C SER A 354 7.15 -18.70 -10.47
N ARG A 355 7.97 -18.22 -9.53
CA ARG A 355 7.91 -18.56 -8.11
C ARG A 355 7.60 -17.34 -7.28
N ILE A 356 6.77 -17.51 -6.25
CA ILE A 356 6.58 -16.51 -5.21
C ILE A 356 6.81 -17.13 -3.83
N HIS A 357 7.56 -16.41 -3.00
CA HIS A 357 7.87 -16.79 -1.63
C HIS A 357 6.95 -16.04 -0.68
N VAL A 358 6.41 -16.74 0.31
CA VAL A 358 5.53 -16.14 1.32
C VAL A 358 6.10 -16.41 2.70
N THR A 359 6.44 -15.35 3.43
CA THR A 359 7.04 -15.45 4.77
C THR A 359 6.01 -15.27 5.88
N ARG A 360 4.97 -14.47 5.64
CA ARG A 360 3.88 -14.24 6.60
C ARG A 360 2.52 -14.27 5.93
N LEU A 361 1.56 -14.83 6.66
CA LEU A 361 0.17 -14.96 6.23
C LEU A 361 -0.79 -14.87 7.42
N LEU A 362 -2.05 -14.65 7.10
CA LEU A 362 -3.14 -14.57 8.07
C LEU A 362 -4.28 -15.47 7.60
N VAL A 363 -4.66 -16.41 8.46
CA VAL A 363 -5.92 -17.13 8.32
C VAL A 363 -7.04 -16.23 8.81
N GLU A 364 -8.12 -16.10 8.05
CA GLU A 364 -9.27 -15.28 8.43
C GLU A 364 -9.76 -15.61 9.86
N GLY A 365 -9.97 -14.57 10.67
CA GLY A 365 -10.35 -14.69 12.07
C GLY A 365 -9.24 -15.12 13.04
N ARG A 366 -7.98 -15.22 12.61
CA ARG A 366 -6.84 -15.61 13.47
C ARG A 366 -5.84 -14.45 13.62
N THR A 367 -4.71 -14.73 14.28
CA THR A 367 -3.56 -13.82 14.32
C THR A 367 -2.61 -14.11 13.15
N PRO A 368 -1.83 -13.11 12.69
CA PRO A 368 -0.78 -13.33 11.69
C PRO A 368 0.19 -14.42 12.12
N LYS A 369 0.68 -15.20 11.16
CA LYS A 369 1.60 -16.32 11.35
C LYS A 369 2.78 -16.22 10.39
N THR A 370 3.92 -16.72 10.81
CA THR A 370 5.04 -17.05 9.93
C THR A 370 4.70 -18.30 9.09
N ALA A 371 5.45 -18.51 8.01
CA ALA A 371 5.35 -19.73 7.20
C ALA A 371 5.51 -21.00 8.06
N LEU A 372 6.49 -21.03 8.97
CA LEU A 372 6.75 -22.16 9.86
C LEU A 372 5.58 -22.45 10.80
N GLU A 373 5.05 -21.42 11.48
CA GLU A 373 3.91 -21.58 12.38
C GLU A 373 2.66 -22.06 11.65
N PHE A 374 2.46 -21.57 10.42
CA PHE A 374 1.37 -22.01 9.58
C PHE A 374 1.52 -23.49 9.21
N VAL A 375 2.68 -23.92 8.71
CA VAL A 375 2.93 -25.34 8.38
C VAL A 375 2.76 -26.23 9.61
N ASN A 376 3.36 -25.86 10.74
CA ASN A 376 3.24 -26.62 11.99
C ASN A 376 1.80 -26.69 12.53
N GLY A 377 0.94 -25.71 12.24
CA GLY A 377 -0.42 -25.65 12.75
C GLY A 377 -1.47 -26.23 11.81
N TYR A 378 -1.25 -26.11 10.49
CA TYR A 378 -2.25 -26.36 9.46
C TYR A 378 -1.84 -27.44 8.47
N MET A 379 -0.61 -27.98 8.51
CA MET A 379 -0.08 -28.87 7.47
C MET A 379 0.63 -30.12 8.07
N ARG A 380 0.17 -30.64 9.20
CA ARG A 380 0.83 -31.76 9.92
C ARG A 380 0.75 -33.12 9.22
N GLU A 381 -0.25 -33.32 8.37
CA GLU A 381 -0.48 -34.54 7.59
C GLU A 381 -0.97 -34.08 6.22
N THR A 382 -0.18 -34.30 5.15
CA THR A 382 -0.48 -33.67 3.85
C THR A 382 -0.40 -34.67 2.71
N GLY A 383 -1.58 -35.01 2.17
CA GLY A 383 -1.70 -35.34 0.75
C GLY A 383 -1.58 -34.07 -0.12
N LEU A 384 -2.16 -34.09 -1.31
CA LEU A 384 -2.08 -33.01 -2.31
C LEU A 384 -2.80 -31.71 -1.84
N VAL A 385 -2.14 -30.91 -0.99
CA VAL A 385 -2.65 -29.61 -0.52
C VAL A 385 -2.27 -28.50 -1.49
N ARG A 386 -3.25 -27.66 -1.84
CA ARG A 386 -3.13 -26.61 -2.84
C ARG A 386 -3.95 -25.40 -2.43
N MET A 387 -3.40 -24.20 -2.63
CA MET A 387 -4.15 -22.95 -2.61
C MET A 387 -4.94 -22.81 -3.90
N LEU A 388 -6.19 -22.41 -3.77
CA LEU A 388 -7.21 -22.39 -4.81
C LEU A 388 -7.69 -20.96 -5.03
N THR A 389 -8.09 -20.69 -6.26
CA THR A 389 -8.70 -19.41 -6.62
C THR A 389 -10.08 -19.26 -6.01
N ASP A 390 -10.88 -20.33 -6.08
CA ASP A 390 -12.25 -20.36 -5.58
C ASP A 390 -12.44 -21.48 -4.55
N PRO A 391 -13.37 -21.29 -3.59
CA PRO A 391 -13.78 -22.37 -2.70
C PRO A 391 -14.31 -23.55 -3.52
N VAL A 392 -13.88 -24.75 -3.17
CA VAL A 392 -14.45 -26.02 -3.66
C VAL A 392 -15.24 -26.66 -2.53
N ASP A 393 -16.20 -27.54 -2.83
CA ASP A 393 -16.92 -28.26 -1.76
C ASP A 393 -15.88 -28.94 -0.84
N PRO A 394 -15.91 -28.67 0.49
CA PRO A 394 -14.95 -29.27 1.40
C PRO A 394 -14.93 -30.81 1.35
N LYS A 395 -16.06 -31.43 0.97
CA LYS A 395 -16.25 -32.88 0.85
C LYS A 395 -15.67 -33.47 -0.45
N GLU A 396 -15.52 -32.67 -1.51
CA GLU A 396 -15.03 -33.15 -2.81
C GLU A 396 -13.51 -33.11 -2.89
N ARG A 397 -12.85 -34.04 -3.59
CA ARG A 397 -11.38 -34.01 -3.77
C ARG A 397 -10.95 -32.72 -4.50
N THR A 398 -9.78 -32.18 -4.16
CA THR A 398 -9.25 -30.98 -4.81
C THR A 398 -9.13 -31.29 -6.31
N PRO A 399 -9.79 -30.52 -7.18
CA PRO A 399 -9.83 -30.83 -8.60
C PRO A 399 -8.41 -30.81 -9.17
N ARG A 400 -8.15 -31.75 -10.09
CA ARG A 400 -6.92 -31.75 -10.87
C ARG A 400 -6.85 -30.43 -11.63
N PHE A 401 -5.71 -29.74 -11.50
CA PHE A 401 -5.46 -28.57 -12.31
C PHE A 401 -5.13 -28.99 -13.75
N VAL A 402 -5.72 -28.30 -14.71
CA VAL A 402 -5.49 -28.52 -16.14
C VAL A 402 -5.03 -27.19 -16.73
N TYR A 403 -3.84 -27.19 -17.33
CA TYR A 403 -3.35 -26.02 -18.05
C TYR A 403 -4.22 -25.77 -19.30
N PRO A 404 -4.54 -24.51 -19.63
CA PRO A 404 -5.33 -24.18 -20.81
C PRO A 404 -4.70 -24.71 -22.11
N PRO A 405 -5.51 -25.05 -23.13
CA PRO A 405 -4.99 -25.41 -24.46
C PRO A 405 -4.07 -24.32 -25.02
N GLY A 406 -2.95 -24.72 -25.62
CA GLY A 406 -1.94 -23.82 -26.16
C GLY A 406 -1.01 -23.19 -25.11
N HIS A 407 -1.22 -23.43 -23.82
CA HIS A 407 -0.32 -22.92 -22.79
C HIS A 407 1.05 -23.62 -22.88
N PRO A 408 2.20 -22.93 -22.69
CA PRO A 408 3.54 -23.55 -22.79
C PRO A 408 3.73 -24.79 -21.90
N ARG A 409 2.95 -24.87 -20.82
CA ARG A 409 2.96 -25.95 -19.83
C ARG A 409 1.82 -26.96 -19.99
N GLU A 410 1.06 -26.91 -21.11
CA GLU A 410 -0.03 -27.85 -21.42
C GLU A 410 0.45 -29.32 -21.45
N HIS A 411 1.70 -29.57 -21.84
CA HIS A 411 2.30 -30.91 -21.84
C HIS A 411 2.26 -31.58 -20.45
N LEU A 412 2.22 -30.80 -19.35
CA LEU A 412 2.08 -31.32 -17.98
C LEU A 412 0.69 -31.90 -17.70
N ASN A 413 -0.29 -31.71 -18.59
CA ASN A 413 -1.60 -32.34 -18.49
C ASN A 413 -1.55 -33.85 -18.83
N ARG A 414 -0.51 -34.33 -19.53
CA ARG A 414 -0.52 -35.64 -20.20
C ARG A 414 -0.07 -36.85 -19.36
N GLU A 415 0.31 -36.72 -18.08
CA GLU A 415 0.61 -37.89 -17.22
C GLU A 415 0.11 -37.77 -15.77
N PRO A 416 -0.13 -38.89 -15.06
CA PRO A 416 -0.78 -38.93 -13.76
C PRO A 416 0.16 -38.47 -12.64
N ALA A 417 -0.39 -37.77 -11.65
CA ALA A 417 0.28 -37.40 -10.41
C ALA A 417 0.38 -38.59 -9.43
N GLU A 418 0.86 -39.74 -9.91
CA GLU A 418 1.23 -40.91 -9.12
C GLU A 418 2.74 -41.13 -9.32
N ALA A 419 3.53 -40.11 -9.01
CA ALA A 419 4.88 -40.38 -8.53
C ALA A 419 4.70 -40.70 -7.05
N GLU A 420 5.05 -41.91 -6.65
CA GLU A 420 5.07 -42.38 -5.27
C GLU A 420 5.59 -41.27 -4.36
N ASP A 421 4.92 -41.08 -3.22
CA ASP A 421 5.47 -40.33 -2.09
C ASP A 421 6.72 -41.09 -1.62
N GLU A 422 7.84 -40.93 -2.33
CA GLU A 422 9.15 -41.11 -1.72
C GLU A 422 9.25 -40.00 -0.67
N ASP A 423 8.87 -40.41 0.54
CA ASP A 423 9.16 -39.76 1.80
C ASP A 423 10.68 -39.47 1.83
N ASP A 424 11.08 -38.30 1.31
CA ASP A 424 12.37 -37.69 1.58
C ASP A 424 12.37 -37.30 3.06
N GLY A 425 12.54 -38.33 3.88
CA GLY A 425 12.70 -38.29 5.32
C GLY A 425 14.00 -37.58 5.67
N ASP A 426 14.02 -36.26 5.58
CA ASP A 426 14.87 -35.42 6.41
C ASP A 426 14.08 -34.97 7.65
N HIS A 427 13.47 -35.96 8.31
CA HIS A 427 13.20 -35.93 9.75
C HIS A 427 14.43 -36.49 10.46
N GLN A 428 15.47 -35.67 10.62
CA GLN A 428 16.46 -35.91 11.66
C GLN A 428 15.78 -35.77 13.04
N GLN A 429 15.16 -36.85 13.50
CA GLN A 429 15.05 -37.17 14.91
C GLN A 429 16.20 -38.14 15.21
N GLN A 430 17.26 -37.62 15.84
CA GLN A 430 18.27 -38.46 16.46
C GLN A 430 17.62 -39.25 17.60
N GLY A 431 17.50 -40.57 17.40
CA GLY A 431 17.06 -41.52 18.41
C GLY A 431 18.15 -41.74 19.45
N GLY A 432 17.91 -41.24 20.67
CA GLY A 432 18.59 -41.70 21.87
C GLY A 432 17.94 -42.98 22.39
N THR A 433 18.59 -44.11 22.18
CA THR A 433 18.25 -45.43 22.71
C THR A 433 18.13 -45.44 24.24
N ARG A 434 17.03 -45.99 24.78
CA ARG A 434 16.96 -46.56 26.13
C ARG A 434 16.50 -48.01 26.03
N PRO A 435 17.18 -48.98 26.67
CA PRO A 435 16.90 -50.39 26.46
C PRO A 435 15.71 -50.88 27.27
N SER A 436 14.97 -51.80 26.66
CA SER A 436 13.90 -52.59 27.26
C SER A 436 14.42 -53.46 28.42
N LYS A 437 13.66 -53.55 29.52
CA LYS A 437 13.70 -54.71 30.43
C LYS A 437 12.29 -55.25 30.61
N LYS A 438 12.08 -56.47 30.10
CA LYS A 438 10.98 -57.38 30.48
C LYS A 438 11.38 -58.15 31.74
N GLY A 439 10.40 -58.42 32.61
CA GLY A 439 10.37 -59.64 33.43
C GLY A 439 9.95 -59.46 34.89
N GLY A 440 8.87 -60.14 35.31
CA GLY A 440 8.69 -60.59 36.69
C GLY A 440 7.28 -60.49 37.30
N LYS A 441 6.48 -61.55 37.21
CA LYS A 441 5.28 -61.83 38.04
C LYS A 441 5.68 -62.39 39.42
N ARG A 442 4.94 -62.02 40.47
CA ARG A 442 4.61 -62.73 41.75
C ARG A 442 4.01 -61.66 42.69
N GLY A 443 3.02 -61.81 43.57
CA GLY A 443 2.19 -62.86 44.18
C GLY A 443 1.52 -62.17 45.40
N GLY A 444 0.25 -62.48 45.73
CA GLY A 444 -0.62 -61.59 46.52
C GLY A 444 -0.52 -61.62 48.06
N LYS A 445 -1.38 -60.82 48.74
CA LYS A 445 -2.19 -61.19 49.93
C LYS A 445 -3.02 -60.00 50.52
N LYS A 446 -4.34 -60.23 50.61
CA LYS A 446 -5.34 -59.97 51.69
C LYS A 446 -5.35 -58.65 52.53
N GLY A 447 -6.41 -57.83 52.31
CA GLY A 447 -7.43 -57.29 53.26
C GLY A 447 -7.05 -56.39 54.46
N PRO A 448 -8.02 -55.76 55.19
CA PRO A 448 -9.48 -55.78 55.06
C PRO A 448 -10.23 -54.42 55.10
N LYS A 449 -11.57 -54.54 54.98
CA LYS A 449 -12.67 -53.54 54.97
C LYS A 449 -12.84 -52.71 56.26
N ARG A 450 -13.43 -51.52 56.13
CA ARG A 450 -14.45 -50.83 56.99
C ARG A 450 -14.93 -49.59 56.19
N GLY A 451 -16.18 -49.16 56.05
CA GLY A 451 -17.45 -49.48 56.72
C GLY A 451 -18.12 -48.18 57.22
N GLY A 452 -19.23 -47.74 56.61
CA GLY A 452 -20.13 -46.67 57.10
C GLY A 452 -20.72 -45.81 55.95
N ARG A 453 -21.98 -45.95 55.47
CA ARG A 453 -23.28 -45.51 56.03
C ARG A 453 -23.25 -44.05 56.54
N LYS A 454 -24.22 -43.15 56.32
CA LYS A 454 -25.56 -43.14 55.70
C LYS A 454 -26.09 -41.69 55.72
N SER A 455 -26.83 -41.30 54.68
CA SER A 455 -28.13 -40.60 54.71
C SER A 455 -28.34 -39.16 55.22
N GLY A 456 -29.18 -38.43 54.45
CA GLY A 456 -30.15 -37.41 54.91
C GLY A 456 -29.89 -36.04 54.26
N LYS A 457 -30.70 -35.51 53.33
CA LYS A 457 -32.14 -35.10 53.31
C LYS A 457 -32.25 -33.57 53.38
N GLY A 458 -33.07 -33.00 52.47
CA GLY A 458 -33.67 -31.66 52.53
C GLY A 458 -32.92 -30.63 51.69
N GLY A 459 -33.53 -29.82 50.81
CA GLY A 459 -34.94 -29.51 50.57
C GLY A 459 -35.07 -28.00 50.26
N GLY A 460 -35.89 -27.64 49.26
CA GLY A 460 -36.38 -26.26 48.98
C GLY A 460 -35.63 -25.51 47.86
N ARG A 461 -36.20 -25.35 46.65
CA ARG A 461 -37.15 -24.29 46.19
C ARG A 461 -36.53 -22.88 46.21
N ASP A 462 -36.10 -22.34 45.06
CA ASP A 462 -36.84 -21.53 44.04
C ASP A 462 -36.67 -19.99 44.30
N PRO A 463 -37.02 -19.04 43.39
CA PRO A 463 -36.16 -18.54 42.33
C PRO A 463 -36.09 -16.98 42.27
N LYS A 464 -35.46 -16.45 41.21
CA LYS A 464 -35.51 -15.06 40.67
C LYS A 464 -34.70 -13.97 41.39
N THR A 465 -33.74 -13.41 40.64
CA THR A 465 -33.76 -11.99 40.22
C THR A 465 -32.96 -11.83 38.94
#